data_AF-A0AAU4AYR0-F1
#
_entry.id   AF-A0AAU4AYR0-F1
#
_cell.length_a   1.000
_cell.length_b   1.000
_cell.length_c   1.000
_cell.angle_alpha   90.00
_cell.angle_beta   90.00
_cell.angle_gamma   90.00
#
_symmetry.space_group_name_H-M   'P 1'
#
loop_
_entity.id
_entity.type
_entity.pdbx_description
1 polymer ?
#
loop_
_entity_poly.entity_id
_entity_poly.type
_entity_poly.pdbx_seq_one_letter_code
_entity_poly.pdbx_strand_id
1 'polypeptide(L)'
;MSWNFHWGPHYVLVEPPSGVDAGLARAVEQFLHTEISGRPSTLTHYRDTWREVRAAEDPELTEISGNATVQRLEGDRVVFEALYDQWPDTSMSVADFENLLSSFQEFLEGR
;
A
#
# COMPACT_ATOMS: atom_id res chain seq x y z
N MET A 1 14.52 -2.56 0.78
CA MET A 1 14.13 -3.28 2.02
C MET A 1 13.18 -4.40 1.62
N SER A 2 12.89 -5.41 2.45
CA SER A 2 11.97 -6.49 2.06
C SER A 2 10.86 -6.61 3.10
N TRP A 3 9.62 -6.48 2.63
CA TRP A 3 8.42 -6.70 3.42
C TRP A 3 8.11 -8.20 3.44
N ASN A 4 7.79 -8.74 4.62
CA ASN A 4 7.44 -10.14 4.77
C ASN A 4 5.95 -10.26 5.11
N PHE A 5 5.33 -11.33 4.62
CA PHE A 5 3.90 -11.57 4.76
C PHE A 5 3.64 -13.02 5.12
N HIS A 6 2.61 -13.26 5.92
CA HIS A 6 2.14 -14.60 6.19
C HIS A 6 0.62 -14.63 6.33
N TRP A 7 0.02 -15.78 6.03
CA TRP A 7 -1.41 -15.95 6.17
C TRP A 7 -1.78 -16.11 7.65
N GLY A 8 -2.56 -15.17 8.17
CA GLY A 8 -3.37 -15.38 9.37
C GLY A 8 -4.65 -16.16 9.05
N PRO A 9 -5.46 -16.53 10.06
CA PRO A 9 -6.68 -17.29 9.86
C PRO A 9 -7.71 -16.61 8.94
N HIS A 10 -7.74 -15.28 8.93
CA HIS A 10 -8.73 -14.49 8.18
C HIS A 10 -8.15 -13.27 7.44
N TYR A 11 -6.84 -13.03 7.52
CA TYR A 11 -6.19 -11.83 6.99
C TYR A 11 -4.71 -12.09 6.72
N VAL A 12 -4.06 -11.16 6.01
CA VAL A 12 -2.59 -11.17 5.83
C VAL A 12 -1.96 -10.48 7.03
N LEU A 13 -1.00 -11.14 7.66
CA LEU A 13 -0.14 -10.54 8.67
C LEU A 13 1.06 -9.90 7.98
N VAL A 14 1.33 -8.64 8.33
CA VAL A 14 2.43 -7.84 7.76
C VAL A 14 3.58 -7.78 8.75
N GLU A 15 4.76 -8.22 8.31
CA GLU A 15 6.01 -8.09 9.05
C GLU A 15 6.85 -6.98 8.40
N PRO A 16 6.87 -5.77 8.99
CA PRO A 16 7.57 -4.65 8.40
C PRO A 16 9.10 -4.85 8.48
N PRO A 17 9.87 -4.31 7.51
CA PRO A 17 11.32 -4.22 7.62
C PRO A 17 11.78 -3.54 8.92
N SER A 18 12.97 -3.91 9.40
CA SER A 18 13.59 -3.21 10.55
C SER A 18 13.72 -1.70 10.30
N GLY A 19 13.31 -0.89 11.26
CA GLY A 19 13.38 0.57 11.19
C GLY A 19 12.13 1.25 10.63
N VAL A 20 11.13 0.49 10.18
CA VAL A 20 9.79 1.01 9.89
C VAL A 20 9.07 1.31 11.19
N ASP A 21 8.45 2.49 11.28
CA ASP A 21 7.69 2.89 12.47
C ASP A 21 6.32 2.18 12.54
N ALA A 22 5.76 2.11 13.74
CA ALA A 22 4.50 1.41 13.99
C ALA A 22 3.29 2.02 13.26
N GLY A 23 3.31 3.33 12.97
CA GLY A 23 2.25 4.00 12.22
C GLY A 23 2.25 3.56 10.76
N LEU A 24 3.43 3.57 10.12
CA LEU A 24 3.59 3.08 8.76
C LEU A 24 3.25 1.59 8.63
N ALA A 25 3.70 0.77 9.58
CA ALA A 25 3.35 -0.65 9.60
C ALA A 25 1.83 -0.86 9.64
N ARG A 26 1.12 -0.13 10.51
CA ARG A 26 -0.34 -0.18 10.61
C ARG A 26 -1.05 0.31 9.35
N ALA A 27 -0.58 1.40 8.75
CA ALA A 27 -1.15 1.93 7.51
C ALA A 27 -1.05 0.91 6.37
N VAL A 28 0.10 0.25 6.23
CA VAL A 28 0.32 -0.81 5.24
C VAL A 28 -0.56 -2.02 5.51
N GLU A 29 -0.66 -2.46 6.76
CA GLU A 29 -1.55 -3.57 7.13
C GLU A 29 -3.01 -3.28 6.75
N GLN A 30 -3.50 -2.08 7.09
CA GLN A 30 -4.85 -1.68 6.74
C GLN A 30 -5.05 -1.60 5.23
N PHE A 31 -4.15 -0.92 4.51
CA PHE A 31 -4.17 -0.81 3.05
C PHE A 31 -4.26 -2.19 2.37
N LEU A 32 -3.37 -3.12 2.72
CA LEU A 32 -3.36 -4.45 2.11
C LEU A 32 -4.61 -5.25 2.45
N HIS A 33 -5.17 -5.07 3.65
CA HIS A 33 -6.37 -5.76 4.08
C HIS A 33 -7.63 -5.20 3.39
N THR A 34 -7.80 -3.88 3.36
CA THR A 34 -9.06 -3.25 2.92
C THR A 34 -9.10 -3.00 1.42
N GLU A 35 -7.96 -2.68 0.80
CA GLU A 35 -7.91 -2.32 -0.63
C GLU A 35 -7.53 -3.51 -1.50
N ILE A 36 -6.51 -4.26 -1.07
CA ILE A 36 -6.04 -5.40 -1.84
C ILE A 36 -6.74 -6.70 -1.42
N SER A 37 -7.15 -6.83 -0.15
CA SER A 37 -7.87 -8.01 0.36
C SER A 37 -7.18 -9.35 0.07
N GLY A 38 -5.85 -9.35 -0.12
CA GLY A 38 -5.07 -10.54 -0.44
C GLY A 38 -5.48 -11.27 -1.74
N ARG A 39 -6.06 -10.56 -2.72
CA ARG A 39 -6.43 -11.15 -4.03
C ARG A 39 -5.46 -10.67 -5.12
N PRO A 40 -4.96 -11.55 -6.00
CA PRO A 40 -4.10 -11.12 -7.10
C PRO A 40 -4.77 -10.13 -8.05
N SER A 41 -6.06 -10.29 -8.34
CA SER A 41 -6.78 -9.43 -9.28
C SER A 41 -6.95 -7.99 -8.79
N THR A 42 -7.19 -7.79 -7.49
CA THR A 42 -7.27 -6.44 -6.89
C THR A 42 -5.91 -5.80 -6.84
N LEU A 43 -4.83 -6.56 -6.58
CA LEU A 43 -3.46 -6.03 -6.68
C LEU A 43 -3.12 -5.57 -8.10
N THR A 44 -3.44 -6.38 -9.12
CA THR A 44 -3.23 -6.00 -10.52
C THR A 44 -3.99 -4.72 -10.86
N HIS A 45 -5.28 -4.65 -10.51
CA HIS A 45 -6.10 -3.47 -10.74
C HIS A 45 -5.51 -2.24 -10.05
N TYR A 46 -5.12 -2.37 -8.78
CA TYR A 46 -4.49 -1.29 -8.04
C TYR A 46 -3.19 -0.80 -8.71
N ARG A 47 -2.32 -1.72 -9.17
CA ARG A 47 -1.07 -1.35 -9.85
C ARG A 47 -1.32 -0.62 -11.16
N ASP A 48 -2.37 -0.99 -11.90
CA ASP A 48 -2.73 -0.28 -13.12
C ASP A 48 -3.19 1.15 -12.82
N THR A 49 -4.08 1.34 -11.83
CA THR A 49 -4.48 2.68 -11.37
C THR A 49 -3.29 3.49 -10.83
N TRP A 50 -2.39 2.86 -10.08
CA TRP A 50 -1.18 3.51 -9.56
C TRP A 50 -0.25 4.00 -10.68
N ARG A 51 -0.13 3.23 -11.78
CA ARG A 51 0.63 3.67 -12.95
C ARG A 51 -0.01 4.89 -13.61
N GLU A 52 -1.34 4.95 -13.67
CA GLU A 52 -2.07 6.11 -14.20
C GLU A 52 -1.81 7.36 -13.36
N VAL A 53 -1.94 7.28 -12.04
CA VAL A 53 -1.62 8.38 -11.10
C VAL A 53 -0.18 8.86 -11.28
N ARG A 54 0.78 7.95 -11.43
CA ARG A 54 2.20 8.30 -11.61
C ARG A 54 2.53 8.90 -12.97
N ALA A 55 1.81 8.53 -14.00
CA ALA A 55 2.02 9.01 -15.37
C ALA A 55 1.19 10.26 -15.70
N ALA A 56 0.26 10.64 -14.82
CA ALA A 56 -0.60 11.76 -15.02
C ALA A 56 0.21 13.06 -15.15
N GLU A 57 0.01 13.75 -16.27
CA GLU A 57 0.37 15.17 -16.39
C GLU A 57 -0.67 16.06 -15.69
N ASP A 58 -1.83 15.47 -15.34
CA ASP A 58 -2.91 16.13 -14.64
C ASP A 58 -2.56 16.27 -13.14
N PRO A 59 -2.37 17.50 -12.62
CA PRO A 59 -2.06 17.74 -11.22
C PRO A 59 -3.21 17.36 -10.28
N GLU A 60 -4.41 17.08 -10.78
CA GLU A 60 -5.54 16.64 -9.97
C GLU A 60 -5.56 15.12 -9.75
N LEU A 61 -4.90 14.32 -10.61
CA LEU A 61 -4.83 12.86 -10.46
C LEU A 61 -3.62 12.44 -9.60
N THR A 62 -3.64 12.83 -8.34
CA THR A 62 -2.54 12.56 -7.39
C THR A 62 -2.85 11.48 -6.37
N GLU A 63 -4.06 10.91 -6.36
CA GLU A 63 -4.45 9.97 -5.30
C GLU A 63 -5.32 8.80 -5.78
N ILE A 64 -5.27 7.72 -5.00
CA ILE A 64 -6.18 6.59 -5.07
C ILE A 64 -6.97 6.54 -3.77
N SER A 65 -8.27 6.78 -3.85
CA SER A 65 -9.19 6.62 -2.73
C SER A 65 -9.63 5.16 -2.61
N GLY A 66 -9.30 4.53 -1.49
CA GLY A 66 -9.74 3.18 -1.13
C GLY A 66 -10.97 3.17 -0.21
N ASN A 67 -11.25 1.99 0.35
CA ASN A 67 -12.31 1.70 1.31
C ASN A 67 -12.01 2.24 2.71
N ALA A 68 -10.74 2.21 3.14
CA ALA A 68 -10.33 2.67 4.46
C ALA A 68 -9.07 3.52 4.46
N THR A 69 -8.37 3.60 3.32
CA THR A 69 -7.15 4.38 3.18
C THR A 69 -7.12 5.12 1.85
N VAL A 70 -6.52 6.31 1.83
CA VAL A 70 -6.16 7.03 0.60
C VAL A 70 -4.65 6.90 0.42
N GLN A 71 -4.20 6.65 -0.81
CA GLN A 71 -2.79 6.72 -1.19
C GLN A 71 -2.58 7.90 -2.12
N ARG A 72 -1.84 8.90 -1.65
CA ARG A 72 -1.59 10.15 -2.38
C ARG A 72 -0.11 10.28 -2.72
N LEU A 73 0.18 10.65 -3.95
CA LEU A 73 1.52 10.91 -4.46
C LEU A 73 1.91 12.36 -4.14
N GLU A 74 2.92 12.53 -3.29
CA GLU A 74 3.52 13.83 -2.99
C GLU A 74 5.01 13.80 -3.33
N GLY A 75 5.36 14.30 -4.52
CA GLY A 75 6.74 14.26 -5.01
C GLY A 75 7.24 12.82 -5.18
N ASP A 76 8.23 12.43 -4.39
CA ASP A 76 8.81 11.07 -4.38
C ASP A 76 8.26 10.19 -3.24
N ARG A 77 7.18 10.61 -2.58
CA ARG A 77 6.56 9.90 -1.46
C ARG A 77 5.13 9.47 -1.77
N VAL A 78 4.75 8.36 -1.18
CA VAL A 78 3.37 7.90 -1.08
C VAL A 78 2.90 8.18 0.33
N VAL A 79 1.92 9.07 0.47
CA VAL A 79 1.23 9.39 1.72
C VAL A 79 0.05 8.45 1.87
N PHE A 80 -0.01 7.80 3.02
CA PHE A 80 -1.16 7.04 3.48
C PHE A 80 -1.96 7.94 4.42
N GLU A 81 -3.23 8.14 4.09
CA GLU A 81 -4.21 8.83 4.92
C GLU A 81 -5.27 7.81 5.36
N ALA A 82 -5.62 7.84 6.65
CA ALA A 82 -6.69 7.01 7.18
C ALA A 82 -8.03 7.66 6.86
N LEU A 83 -8.93 6.94 6.19
CA LEU A 83 -10.32 7.37 6.21
C LEU A 83 -10.84 7.27 7.65
N TYR A 84 -11.60 8.28 8.08
CA TYR A 84 -12.14 8.40 9.44
C TYR A 84 -11.11 8.71 10.54
N ASP A 85 -9.97 9.34 10.21
CA ASP A 85 -8.98 9.88 11.17
C ASP A 85 -8.49 8.87 12.24
N GLN A 86 -8.39 7.60 11.88
CA GLN A 86 -8.05 6.53 12.85
C GLN A 86 -6.58 6.55 13.30
N TRP A 87 -5.71 7.15 12.48
CA TRP A 87 -4.28 7.32 12.72
C TRP A 87 -3.75 8.49 11.88
N PRO A 88 -2.67 9.15 12.31
CA PRO A 88 -2.10 10.29 11.59
C PRO A 88 -1.45 9.87 10.28
N ASP A 89 -1.49 10.75 9.28
CA ASP A 89 -0.84 10.54 7.99
C ASP A 89 0.61 10.06 8.15
N THR A 90 0.95 9.05 7.36
CA THR A 90 2.29 8.48 7.31
C THR A 90 2.71 8.31 5.86
N SER A 91 4.01 8.16 5.60
CA SER A 91 4.49 8.07 4.23
C SER A 91 5.75 7.24 4.08
N MET A 92 5.91 6.66 2.90
CA MET A 92 7.14 6.02 2.47
C MET A 92 7.57 6.55 1.11
N SER A 93 8.79 6.23 0.68
CA SER A 93 9.23 6.57 -0.67
C SER A 93 8.43 5.78 -1.72
N VAL A 94 8.26 6.33 -2.92
CA VAL A 94 7.69 5.60 -4.06
C VAL A 94 8.46 4.31 -4.33
N ALA A 95 9.79 4.32 -4.17
CA ALA A 95 10.61 3.13 -4.34
C ALA A 95 10.28 2.03 -3.32
N ASP A 96 10.11 2.39 -2.04
CA ASP A 96 9.72 1.44 -1.00
C ASP A 96 8.29 0.95 -1.19
N PHE A 97 7.40 1.80 -1.71
CA PHE A 97 6.02 1.41 -2.04
C PHE A 97 5.95 0.42 -3.21
N GLU A 98 6.71 0.65 -4.28
CA GLU A 98 6.80 -0.30 -5.39
C GLU A 98 7.43 -1.63 -4.94
N ASN A 99 8.39 -1.58 -4.01
CA ASN A 99 8.95 -2.76 -3.39
C ASN A 99 7.90 -3.52 -2.57
N LEU A 100 7.12 -2.83 -1.73
CA LEU A 100 5.99 -3.39 -0.99
C LEU A 100 5.02 -4.14 -1.91
N LEU A 101 4.57 -3.50 -3.00
CA LEU A 101 3.63 -4.10 -3.95
C LEU A 101 4.24 -5.33 -4.64
N SER A 102 5.53 -5.30 -4.94
CA SER A 102 6.23 -6.40 -5.60
C SER A 102 6.44 -7.59 -4.66
N SER A 103 6.89 -7.35 -3.42
CA SER A 103 6.99 -8.41 -2.40
C SER A 103 5.62 -9.01 -2.07
N PHE A 104 4.56 -8.19 -2.05
CA PHE A 104 3.22 -8.69 -1.82
C PHE A 104 2.71 -9.55 -2.99
N GLN A 105 3.01 -9.17 -4.23
CA GLN A 105 2.73 -9.99 -5.41
C GLN A 105 3.44 -11.35 -5.32
N GLU A 106 4.75 -11.35 -5.02
CA GLU A 106 5.52 -12.58 -4.85
C GLU A 106 4.91 -13.50 -3.79
N PHE A 107 4.44 -12.93 -2.67
CA PHE A 107 3.73 -13.67 -1.63
C PHE A 107 2.40 -14.26 -2.12
N LEU A 108 1.62 -13.52 -2.92
CA LEU A 108 0.35 -14.00 -3.47
C LEU A 108 0.54 -15.08 -4.56
N GLU A 109 1.62 -15.00 -5.34
CA GLU A 109 1.97 -15.92 -6.42
C GLU A 109 2.71 -17.17 -5.93
N GLY A 110 3.50 -17.07 -4.86
CA GLY A 110 4.16 -18.19 -4.18
C GLY A 110 3.19 -19.11 -3.40
N ARG A 111 1.89 -18.97 -3.67
CA ARG A 111 0.78 -19.73 -3.12
C ARG A 111 0.38 -20.88 -4.04
#